data_AF-A0A3D5HL13-F1
#
_entry.id   AF-A0A3D5HL13-F1
#
_cell.length_a   1.000
_cell.length_b   1.000
_cell.length_c   1.000
_cell.angle_alpha   90.00
_cell.angle_beta   90.00
_cell.angle_gamma   90.00
#
_symmetry.space_group_name_H-M   'P 1'
#
loop_
_entity.id
_entity.type
_entity.pdbx_description
1 polymer ?
#
loop_
_entity_poly.entity_id
_entity_poly.type
_entity_poly.pdbx_seq_one_letter_code
_entity_poly.pdbx_strand_id
1 'polypeptide(L)'
;AFETVIWWFPNVLAIVIVLFAFSSIIAWGYYGQKGWIYLFGNDPVQSKIFLLIYCVFVLIGCTLDLGVIIDFSDAIVFCMALPNVLGLYFLAPVVKREVGTYLEKLRSVET
;
A
#
# COMPACT_ATOMS: atom_id res chain seq x y z
N ALA A 1 17.04 -8.50 22.46
CA ALA A 1 15.95 -9.41 22.90
C ALA A 1 15.95 -10.76 22.16
N PHE A 2 16.18 -10.81 20.83
CA PHE A 2 16.30 -12.08 20.10
C PHE A 2 17.74 -12.63 20.01
N GLU A 3 18.76 -11.77 20.09
CA GLU A 3 20.18 -12.16 20.17
C GLU A 3 20.50 -13.07 21.36
N THR A 4 19.73 -12.97 22.44
CA THR A 4 19.94 -13.73 23.67
C THR A 4 19.49 -15.19 23.57
N VAL A 5 18.76 -15.58 22.52
CA VAL A 5 18.21 -16.94 22.38
C VAL A 5 19.00 -17.75 21.34
N ILE A 6 19.44 -17.12 20.24
CA ILE A 6 20.16 -17.79 19.14
C ILE A 6 21.15 -16.80 18.48
N TRP A 7 22.45 -17.12 18.54
CA TRP A 7 23.55 -16.24 18.12
C TRP A 7 23.60 -15.91 16.61
N TRP A 8 23.06 -16.75 15.74
CA TRP A 8 23.05 -16.54 14.27
C TRP A 8 21.76 -15.91 13.73
N PHE A 9 20.73 -15.84 14.57
CA PHE A 9 19.41 -15.32 14.20
C PHE A 9 19.39 -13.85 13.74
N PRO A 10 20.23 -12.93 14.27
CA PRO A 10 20.26 -11.53 13.81
C PRO A 10 20.57 -11.39 12.33
N ASN A 11 21.46 -12.24 11.79
CA ASN A 11 21.84 -12.19 10.38
C ASN A 11 20.68 -12.63 9.47
N VAL A 12 19.94 -13.67 9.88
CA VAL A 12 18.74 -14.11 9.15
C VAL A 12 17.65 -13.06 9.24
N LEU A 13 17.42 -12.51 10.42
CA LEU A 13 16.43 -11.46 10.63
C LEU A 13 16.73 -10.23 9.76
N ALA A 14 18.00 -9.83 9.64
CA ALA A 14 18.41 -8.75 8.74
C ALA A 14 18.04 -9.05 7.28
N ILE A 15 18.30 -10.26 6.78
CA ILE A 15 17.93 -10.67 5.41
C ILE A 15 16.41 -10.61 5.22
N VAL A 16 15.64 -11.13 6.19
CA VAL A 16 14.17 -11.12 6.14
C VAL A 16 13.62 -9.69 6.12
N ILE A 17 14.16 -8.80 6.97
CA ILE A 17 13.75 -7.39 7.02
C ILE A 17 14.06 -6.69 5.69
N VAL A 18 15.22 -6.94 5.08
CA VAL A 18 15.58 -6.35 3.78
C VAL A 18 14.61 -6.82 2.68
N LEU A 19 14.29 -8.11 2.63
CA LEU A 19 13.32 -8.66 1.67
C LEU A 19 11.92 -8.07 1.89
N PHE A 20 11.51 -7.91 3.15
CA PHE A 20 10.22 -7.32 3.51
C PHE A 20 10.13 -5.83 3.12
N ALA A 21 11.19 -5.06 3.41
CA ALA A 21 11.30 -3.66 3.02
C ALA A 21 11.24 -3.50 1.50
N PHE A 22 11.97 -4.35 0.76
CA PHE A 22 11.95 -4.36 -0.69
C PHE A 22 10.55 -4.64 -1.27
N SER A 23 9.86 -5.65 -0.74
CA SER A 23 8.48 -5.95 -1.14
C SER A 23 7.54 -4.77 -0.86
N SER A 24 7.72 -4.09 0.26
CA SER A 24 6.90 -2.94 0.64
C SER A 24 7.10 -1.77 -0.33
N ILE A 25 8.36 -1.43 -0.66
CA ILE A 25 8.68 -0.38 -1.63
C ILE A 25 8.01 -0.66 -2.98
N ILE A 26 8.08 -1.90 -3.48
CA ILE A 26 7.42 -2.26 -4.75
C ILE A 26 5.89 -2.10 -4.67
N ALA A 27 5.27 -2.60 -3.60
CA ALA A 27 3.81 -2.53 -3.43
C ALA A 27 3.32 -1.08 -3.40
N TRP A 28 3.94 -0.23 -2.57
CA TRP A 28 3.57 1.18 -2.47
C TRP A 28 3.84 1.96 -3.77
N GLY A 29 4.94 1.66 -4.47
CA GLY A 29 5.21 2.21 -5.80
C GLY A 29 4.12 1.86 -6.82
N TYR A 30 3.67 0.59 -6.85
CA TYR A 30 2.59 0.16 -7.74
C TYR A 30 1.24 0.83 -7.41
N TYR A 31 0.85 0.88 -6.13
CA TYR A 31 -0.38 1.55 -5.72
C TYR A 31 -0.37 3.03 -6.09
N GLY A 32 0.75 3.72 -5.85
CA GLY A 32 0.92 5.11 -6.25
C GLY A 32 0.84 5.31 -7.76
N GLN A 33 1.44 4.43 -8.55
CA GLN A 33 1.39 4.50 -10.01
C GLN A 33 -0.04 4.34 -10.54
N LYS A 34 -0.83 3.44 -9.94
CA LYS A 34 -2.26 3.28 -10.31
C LYS A 34 -3.07 4.52 -9.96
N GLY A 35 -2.82 5.14 -8.81
CA GLY A 35 -3.42 6.43 -8.46
C GLY A 35 -3.04 7.54 -9.44
N TRP A 36 -1.78 7.59 -9.85
CA TRP A 36 -1.28 8.55 -10.84
C TRP A 36 -1.96 8.38 -12.21
N ILE A 37 -2.05 7.14 -12.70
CA ILE A 37 -2.72 6.82 -13.97
C ILE A 37 -4.22 7.18 -13.93
N TYR A 38 -4.87 6.98 -12.79
CA TYR A 38 -6.27 7.37 -12.60
C TYR A 38 -6.48 8.89 -12.70
N LEU A 39 -5.54 9.69 -12.20
CA LEU A 39 -5.63 11.16 -12.21
C LEU A 39 -5.17 11.79 -13.53
N PHE A 40 -4.07 11.31 -14.11
CA PHE A 40 -3.37 11.96 -15.24
C PHE A 40 -3.48 11.19 -16.56
N GLY A 41 -4.12 10.02 -16.56
CA GLY A 41 -4.29 9.18 -17.75
C GLY A 41 -3.19 8.13 -17.93
N ASN A 42 -3.47 7.16 -18.80
CA ASN A 42 -2.63 5.97 -19.04
C ASN A 42 -1.66 6.18 -20.20
N ASP A 43 -0.70 7.09 -20.03
CA ASP A 43 0.40 7.27 -20.99
C ASP A 43 1.70 6.65 -20.44
N PRO A 44 2.50 5.94 -21.27
CA PRO A 44 3.78 5.37 -20.85
C PRO A 44 4.78 6.42 -20.33
N VAL A 45 4.71 7.67 -20.80
CA VAL A 45 5.51 8.80 -20.30
C VAL A 45 5.11 9.14 -18.87
N GLN A 46 3.80 9.20 -18.57
CA GLN A 46 3.30 9.49 -17.22
C GLN A 46 3.76 8.45 -16.20
N SER A 47 3.74 7.17 -16.60
CA SER A 47 4.26 6.08 -15.76
C SER A 47 5.74 6.23 -15.43
N LYS A 48 6.57 6.64 -16.40
CA LYS A 48 8.00 6.87 -16.18
C LYS A 48 8.27 8.09 -15.31
N ILE A 49 7.50 9.16 -15.48
CA ILE A 49 7.60 10.37 -14.64
C ILE A 49 7.30 10.02 -13.18
N PHE A 50 6.20 9.28 -12.94
CA PHE A 50 5.87 8.83 -11.59
C PHE A 50 6.98 7.99 -10.97
N LEU A 51 7.54 7.03 -11.72
CA LEU A 51 8.64 6.18 -11.22
C LEU A 51 9.89 6.99 -10.87
N LEU A 52 10.21 8.02 -11.67
CA LEU A 52 11.34 8.91 -11.42
C LEU A 52 11.12 9.72 -10.13
N ILE A 53 9.93 10.30 -9.96
CA ILE A 53 9.55 11.01 -8.73
C ILE A 53 9.63 10.05 -7.54
N TYR A 54 9.06 8.85 -7.66
CA TYR A 54 9.06 7.85 -6.60
C TYR A 54 10.49 7.49 -6.15
N CYS A 55 11.40 7.24 -7.09
CA CYS A 55 12.80 6.96 -6.77
C CYS A 55 13.49 8.13 -6.03
N VAL A 56 13.23 9.38 -6.44
CA VAL A 56 13.78 10.57 -5.76
C VAL A 56 13.25 10.66 -4.32
N PHE A 57 11.95 10.42 -4.11
CA PHE A 57 11.36 10.42 -2.77
C PHE A 57 11.91 9.30 -1.88
N VAL A 58 12.18 8.11 -2.43
CA VAL A 58 12.83 7.02 -1.69
C VAL A 58 14.23 7.43 -1.23
N LEU A 59 15.02 8.08 -2.10
CA LEU A 59 16.35 8.59 -1.71
C LEU A 59 16.27 9.62 -0.59
N ILE A 60 15.31 10.55 -0.66
CA ILE A 60 15.08 11.54 0.39
C ILE A 60 14.66 10.84 1.70
N GLY A 61 13.78 9.85 1.63
CA GLY A 61 13.33 9.08 2.79
C GLY A 61 14.47 8.38 3.53
N CYS A 62 15.51 7.93 2.82
CA CYS A 62 16.72 7.36 3.42
C CYS A 62 17.59 8.38 4.17
N THR A 63 17.39 9.69 3.95
CA THR A 63 18.18 10.77 4.59
C THR A 63 17.49 11.42 5.78
N LEU A 64 16.19 11.19 5.96
CA LEU A 64 15.40 11.76 7.05
C LEU A 64 15.47 10.89 8.31
N ASP A 65 15.29 11.51 9.47
CA ASP A 65 15.20 10.80 10.74
C ASP A 65 13.99 9.86 10.77
N LEU A 66 14.19 8.67 11.36
CA LEU A 66 13.18 7.60 11.42
C LEU A 66 11.87 8.06 12.07
N GLY A 67 11.95 8.86 13.15
CA GLY A 67 10.75 9.37 13.82
C GLY A 67 9.92 10.29 12.92
N VAL A 68 10.59 11.22 12.23
CA VAL A 68 9.94 12.19 11.34
C VAL A 68 9.25 11.50 10.17
N ILE A 69 9.91 10.50 9.54
CA ILE A 69 9.31 9.78 8.41
C ILE A 69 8.13 8.91 8.84
N ILE A 70 8.15 8.33 10.04
CA ILE A 70 7.02 7.56 10.58
C ILE A 70 5.83 8.50 10.83
N ASP A 71 6.04 9.60 11.56
CA ASP A 71 4.96 10.57 11.86
C ASP A 71 4.35 11.15 10.58
N PHE A 72 5.19 11.44 9.58
CA PHE A 72 4.74 11.93 8.28
C PHE A 72 3.95 10.88 7.48
N SER A 73 4.40 9.62 7.50
CA SER A 73 3.73 8.51 6.81
C SER A 73 2.35 8.25 7.42
N ASP A 74 2.25 8.23 8.75
CA ASP A 74 0.97 8.05 9.45
C ASP A 74 -0.02 9.18 9.13
N ALA A 75 0.45 10.43 9.07
CA ALA A 75 -0.39 11.57 8.69
C ALA A 75 -0.93 11.44 7.24
N ILE A 76 -0.11 10.99 6.29
CA ILE A 76 -0.55 10.77 4.89
C ILE A 76 -1.58 9.64 4.82
N VAL A 77 -1.30 8.50 5.47
CA VAL A 77 -2.21 7.34 5.46
C VAL A 77 -3.54 7.72 6.11
N PHE A 78 -3.51 8.49 7.20
CA PHE A 78 -4.71 9.02 7.83
C PHE A 78 -5.52 9.91 6.88
N CYS A 79 -4.86 10.84 6.19
CA CYS A 79 -5.50 11.69 5.17
C CYS A 79 -6.12 10.90 4.02
N MET A 80 -5.52 9.77 3.61
CA MET A 80 -6.09 8.88 2.59
C MET A 80 -7.25 8.04 3.13
N ALA A 81 -7.16 7.59 4.39
CA ALA A 81 -8.18 6.75 5.02
C ALA A 81 -9.49 7.51 5.24
N LEU A 82 -9.44 8.79 5.63
CA LEU A 82 -10.63 9.61 5.88
C LEU A 82 -11.64 9.62 4.72
N PRO A 83 -11.29 10.05 3.48
CA PRO A 83 -12.24 10.05 2.37
C PRO A 83 -12.66 8.63 1.97
N ASN A 84 -11.78 7.63 2.13
CA ASN A 84 -12.10 6.24 1.80
C ASN A 84 -13.19 5.67 2.74
N VAL A 85 -13.03 5.85 4.05
CA VAL A 85 -13.99 5.40 5.07
C VAL A 85 -15.32 6.13 4.92
N LEU A 86 -15.31 7.44 4.66
CA LEU A 86 -16.53 8.20 4.39
C LEU A 86 -17.24 7.70 3.13
N GLY A 87 -16.50 7.46 2.05
CA GLY A 87 -17.04 6.86 0.83
C GLY A 87 -17.67 5.50 1.09
N LEU A 88 -16.98 4.63 1.82
CA LEU A 88 -17.49 3.31 2.18
C LEU A 88 -18.75 3.40 3.04
N TYR A 89 -18.85 4.36 3.95
CA TYR A 89 -20.05 4.58 4.76
C TYR A 89 -21.27 4.91 3.89
N PHE A 90 -21.11 5.78 2.89
CA PHE A 90 -22.19 6.10 1.94
C PHE A 90 -22.49 4.95 0.97
N LEU A 91 -21.48 4.18 0.56
CA LEU A 91 -21.64 3.04 -0.36
C LEU A 91 -22.08 1.75 0.35
N ALA A 92 -22.00 1.67 1.68
CA ALA A 92 -22.38 0.51 2.48
C ALA A 92 -23.75 -0.12 2.10
N PRO A 93 -24.85 0.66 1.92
CA PRO A 93 -26.12 0.07 1.49
C PRO A 93 -26.08 -0.52 0.08
N VAL A 94 -25.31 0.08 -0.84
CA VAL A 94 -25.12 -0.42 -2.21
C VAL A 94 -24.34 -1.73 -2.19
N VAL A 95 -23.23 -1.77 -1.46
CA VAL A 95 -22.40 -2.98 -1.30
C VAL A 95 -23.24 -4.12 -0.71
N LYS A 96 -24.05 -3.84 0.32
CA LYS A 96 -24.95 -4.85 0.92
C LYS A 96 -25.90 -5.47 -0.10
N ARG A 97 -26.45 -4.65 -1.02
CA ARG A 97 -27.35 -5.13 -2.08
C ARG A 97 -26.60 -5.99 -3.11
N GLU A 98 -25.46 -5.52 -3.60
CA GLU A 98 -24.67 -6.25 -4.61
C GLU A 98 -24.15 -7.59 -4.07
N VAL A 99 -23.73 -7.64 -2.80
CA VAL A 99 -23.32 -8.90 -2.14
C VAL A 99 -24.48 -9.89 -2.07
N GLY A 100 -25.70 -9.43 -1.76
CA GLY A 100 -26.91 -10.26 -1.76
C GLY A 100 -27.16 -10.88 -3.14
N THR A 101 -27.18 -10.06 -4.19
CA THR A 101 -27.34 -10.51 -5.58
C THR A 101 -26.24 -11.51 -6.00
N TYR A 102 -25.00 -11.27 -5.58
CA TYR A 102 -23.88 -12.15 -5.88
C TYR A 102 -24.02 -13.53 -5.20
N LEU A 103 -24.42 -13.55 -3.93
CA LEU A 103 -24.66 -14.80 -3.19
C LEU A 103 -25.84 -15.60 -3.76
N GLU A 104 -26.90 -14.94 -4.22
CA GLU A 104 -28.02 -15.59 -4.90
C GLU A 104 -27.58 -16.23 -6.22
N LYS A 105 -26.76 -15.52 -7.02
CA LYS A 105 -26.19 -16.08 -8.26
C LYS A 105 -25.30 -17.28 -7.99
N LEU A 106 -24.41 -17.21 -7.00
CA LEU A 106 -23.56 -18.34 -6.62
C LEU A 106 -24.40 -19.58 -6.26
N ARG A 107 -25.49 -19.40 -5.52
CA ARG A 107 -26.38 -20.51 -5.14
C ARG A 107 -27.10 -21.12 -6.33
N SER A 108 -27.48 -20.33 -7.33
CA SER A 108 -28.16 -20.83 -8.54
C SER A 108 -27.26 -21.59 -9.51
N VAL A 109 -25.94 -21.38 -9.47
CA VAL A 109 -24.96 -22.06 -10.34
C VAL A 109 -24.56 -23.43 -9.77
N GLU A 110 -24.76 -23.65 -8.47
CA GLU A 110 -24.47 -24.92 -7.78
C GLU A 110 -25.65 -25.92 -7.79
N THR A 111 -26.80 -25.54 -8.37
CA THR A 111 -27.96 -26.43 -8.66
C THR A 111 -28.15 -26.63 -10.14
#